data_AF-A0A1H2A9Y1-F1
#
_entry.id   AF-A0A1H2A9Y1-F1
#
_cell.length_a   1.000
_cell.length_b   1.000
_cell.length_c   1.000
_cell.angle_alpha   90.00
_cell.angle_beta   90.00
_cell.angle_gamma   90.00
#
_symmetry.space_group_name_H-M   'P 1'
#
loop_
_entity.id
_entity.type
_entity.pdbx_description
1 polymer ?
#
loop_
_entity_poly.entity_id
_entity_poly.type
_entity_poly.pdbx_seq_one_letter_code
_entity_poly.pdbx_strand_id
1 'polypeptide(L)'
;MNKSYTGEELLKLARSERWQDQVTAATRTNVTPEAIAALMITGIHHEVVLALISRAGVTADELAWLAEHTDSPHALGRIAGHPTASTGTLKVIRDRAAGEEWEGWAHLHRYVLIMLSKRGVTDGA
;
A
#
# COMPACT_ATOMS: atom_id res chain seq x y z
N MET A 1 -7.92 2.02 -28.08
CA MET A 1 -6.67 2.81 -28.20
C MET A 1 -6.15 3.01 -26.79
N ASN A 2 -5.02 2.39 -26.39
CA ASN A 2 -4.43 2.71 -25.09
C ASN A 2 -3.85 4.12 -25.18
N LYS A 3 -4.46 5.07 -24.47
CA LYS A 3 -3.91 6.42 -24.35
C LYS A 3 -2.53 6.30 -23.69
N SER A 4 -1.49 6.69 -24.42
CA SER A 4 -0.16 6.87 -23.85
C SER A 4 -0.15 8.20 -23.08
N TYR A 5 0.36 8.19 -21.87
CA TYR A 5 0.50 9.38 -21.03
C TYR A 5 1.97 9.76 -20.95
N THR A 6 2.30 11.04 -21.07
CA THR A 6 3.65 11.54 -20.77
C THR A 6 3.87 11.58 -19.25
N GLY A 7 5.13 11.68 -18.81
CA GLY A 7 5.45 11.84 -17.38
C GLY A 7 4.79 13.09 -16.76
N GLU A 8 4.74 14.19 -17.51
CA GLU A 8 4.08 15.43 -17.08
C GLU A 8 2.56 15.25 -16.92
N GLU A 9 1.92 14.55 -17.86
CA GLU A 9 0.49 14.24 -17.75
C GLU A 9 0.20 13.36 -16.52
N LEU A 10 1.06 12.37 -16.23
CA LEU A 10 0.92 11.52 -15.05
C LEU A 10 1.12 12.30 -13.76
N LEU A 11 2.08 13.23 -13.71
CA LEU A 11 2.27 14.11 -12.56
C LEU A 11 1.05 15.02 -12.34
N LYS A 12 0.44 15.53 -13.41
CA LYS A 12 -0.79 16.33 -13.31
C LYS A 12 -1.96 15.51 -12.77
N LEU A 13 -2.12 14.26 -13.24
CA LEU A 13 -3.14 13.34 -12.75
C LEU A 13 -2.91 12.96 -11.28
N ALA A 14 -1.65 12.74 -10.88
CA ALA A 14 -1.28 12.43 -9.50
C ALA A 14 -1.63 13.57 -8.52
N ARG A 15 -1.55 14.83 -8.99
CA ARG A 15 -1.92 16.02 -8.20
C ARG A 15 -3.39 16.41 -8.30
N SER A 16 -4.19 15.69 -9.08
CA SER A 16 -5.62 15.94 -9.21
C SER A 16 -6.31 15.71 -7.87
N GLU A 17 -7.36 16.47 -7.57
CA GLU A 17 -8.25 16.20 -6.42
C GLU A 17 -9.15 14.98 -6.66
N ARG A 18 -9.27 14.53 -7.90
CA ARG A 18 -10.11 13.37 -8.26
C ARG A 18 -9.30 12.10 -8.08
N TRP A 19 -9.73 11.25 -7.15
CA TRP A 19 -9.03 9.99 -6.88
C TRP A 19 -8.96 9.05 -8.10
N GLN A 20 -9.89 9.14 -9.05
CA GLN A 20 -9.85 8.34 -10.29
C GLN A 20 -8.67 8.75 -11.19
N ASP A 21 -8.31 10.03 -11.21
CA ASP A 21 -7.15 10.52 -11.94
C ASP A 21 -5.86 10.03 -11.25
N GLN A 22 -5.82 10.08 -9.93
CA GLN A 22 -4.72 9.56 -9.12
C GLN A 22 -4.50 8.05 -9.33
N VAL A 23 -5.58 7.25 -9.34
CA VAL A 23 -5.54 5.82 -9.70
C VAL A 23 -5.04 5.64 -11.13
N THR A 24 -5.51 6.48 -12.06
CA THR A 24 -5.04 6.45 -13.44
C THR A 24 -3.54 6.69 -13.52
N ALA A 25 -2.98 7.59 -12.73
CA ALA A 25 -1.55 7.83 -12.65
C ALA A 25 -0.79 6.63 -12.06
N ALA A 26 -1.24 6.13 -10.90
CA ALA A 26 -0.61 5.04 -10.16
C ALA A 26 -0.50 3.72 -10.94
N THR A 27 -1.45 3.47 -11.85
CA THR A 27 -1.56 2.21 -12.61
C THR A 27 -0.77 2.19 -13.92
N ARG A 28 -0.12 3.29 -14.32
CA ARG A 28 0.69 3.30 -15.56
C ARG A 28 2.08 2.75 -15.33
N THR A 29 2.54 1.96 -16.29
CA THR A 29 3.87 1.34 -16.28
C THR A 29 5.01 2.35 -16.39
N ASN A 30 4.73 3.53 -16.95
CA ASN A 30 5.68 4.63 -17.08
C ASN A 30 5.45 5.76 -16.07
N VAL A 31 4.76 5.49 -14.96
CA VAL A 31 4.62 6.45 -13.85
C VAL A 31 6.01 6.84 -13.33
N THR A 32 6.23 8.15 -13.18
CA THR A 32 7.54 8.67 -12.77
C THR A 32 7.66 8.71 -11.24
N PRO A 33 8.89 8.74 -10.69
CA PRO A 33 9.10 8.91 -9.26
C PRO A 33 8.42 10.16 -8.68
N GLU A 34 8.39 11.26 -9.44
CA GLU A 34 7.75 12.52 -9.02
C GLU A 34 6.23 12.38 -8.92
N ALA A 35 5.62 11.63 -9.86
CA ALA A 35 4.19 11.34 -9.80
C ALA A 35 3.85 10.42 -8.62
N ILE A 36 4.71 9.42 -8.33
CA ILE A 36 4.55 8.57 -7.14
C ILE A 36 4.67 9.41 -5.87
N ALA A 37 5.69 10.26 -5.75
CA ALA A 37 5.87 11.13 -4.59
C ALA A 37 4.66 12.06 -4.37
N ALA A 38 4.02 12.53 -5.43
CA ALA A 38 2.79 13.32 -5.34
C ALA A 38 1.58 12.51 -4.83
N LEU A 39 1.58 11.19 -5.00
CA LEU A 39 0.54 10.29 -4.50
C LEU A 39 0.78 9.81 -3.06
N MET A 40 2.03 9.86 -2.59
CA MET A 40 2.44 9.45 -1.23
C MET A 40 2.15 10.55 -0.21
N ILE A 41 0.87 10.93 -0.08
CA ILE A 41 0.36 11.92 0.88
C ILE A 41 -0.71 11.30 1.78
N THR A 42 -0.92 11.87 2.96
CA THR A 42 -1.91 11.33 3.91
C THR A 42 -3.34 11.62 3.46
N GLY A 43 -4.29 10.79 3.87
CA GLY A 43 -5.71 10.99 3.58
C GLY A 43 -6.12 10.76 2.11
N ILE A 44 -5.27 10.14 1.28
CA ILE A 44 -5.67 9.76 -0.07
C ILE A 44 -6.76 8.69 -0.05
N HIS A 45 -7.56 8.66 -1.11
CA HIS A 45 -8.62 7.69 -1.25
C HIS A 45 -8.09 6.25 -1.25
N HIS A 46 -8.82 5.32 -0.62
CA HIS A 46 -8.38 3.93 -0.45
C HIS A 46 -8.04 3.21 -1.79
N GLU A 47 -8.77 3.50 -2.86
CA GLU A 47 -8.46 2.96 -4.20
C GLU A 47 -7.07 3.40 -4.72
N VAL A 48 -6.62 4.60 -4.36
CA VAL A 48 -5.28 5.08 -4.72
C VAL A 48 -4.23 4.30 -3.95
N VAL A 49 -4.46 4.05 -2.66
CA VAL A 49 -3.60 3.17 -1.83
C VAL A 49 -3.48 1.77 -2.47
N LEU A 50 -4.62 1.16 -2.83
CA LEU A 50 -4.63 -0.16 -3.46
C LEU A 50 -3.89 -0.17 -4.82
N ALA A 51 -4.03 0.90 -5.61
CA ALA A 51 -3.31 1.05 -6.86
C ALA A 51 -1.78 1.16 -6.64
N LEU A 52 -1.34 1.93 -5.65
CA LEU A 52 0.08 2.06 -5.29
C LEU A 52 0.68 0.74 -4.81
N ILE A 53 -0.04 -0.01 -3.96
CA ILE A 53 0.41 -1.34 -3.49
C ILE A 53 0.57 -2.31 -4.67
N SER A 54 -0.32 -2.24 -5.66
CA SER A 54 -0.33 -3.17 -6.80
C SER A 54 0.64 -2.78 -7.92
N ARG A 55 1.34 -1.65 -7.79
CA ARG A 55 2.22 -1.13 -8.85
C ARG A 55 3.45 -2.01 -9.04
N ALA A 56 3.82 -2.23 -10.29
CA ALA A 56 5.10 -2.84 -10.62
C ALA A 56 6.27 -1.98 -10.12
N GLY A 57 7.21 -2.60 -9.40
CA GLY A 57 8.35 -1.90 -8.80
C GLY A 57 7.98 -1.07 -7.57
N VAL A 58 6.89 -1.37 -6.86
CA VAL A 58 6.69 -0.85 -5.49
C VAL A 58 7.80 -1.36 -4.58
N THR A 59 8.35 -0.47 -3.77
CA THR A 59 9.49 -0.71 -2.88
C THR A 59 9.04 -1.07 -1.46
N ALA A 60 9.94 -1.63 -0.67
CA ALA A 60 9.67 -1.95 0.73
C ALA A 60 9.35 -0.69 1.55
N ASP A 61 10.05 0.42 1.27
CA ASP A 61 9.86 1.69 1.97
C ASP A 61 8.51 2.33 1.64
N GLU A 62 8.08 2.27 0.37
CA GLU A 62 6.73 2.72 -0.02
C GLU A 62 5.65 1.88 0.67
N LEU A 63 5.82 0.56 0.75
CA LEU A 63 4.88 -0.30 1.47
C LEU A 63 4.86 -0.02 2.97
N ALA A 64 6.01 0.26 3.58
CA ALA A 64 6.09 0.65 4.99
C ALA A 64 5.35 1.97 5.23
N TRP A 65 5.61 2.97 4.40
CA TRP A 65 4.93 4.26 4.47
C TRP A 65 3.41 4.10 4.30
N LEU A 66 2.96 3.33 3.31
CA LEU A 66 1.52 3.09 3.10
C LEU A 66 0.87 2.37 4.29
N ALA A 67 1.58 1.44 4.94
CA ALA A 67 1.06 0.73 6.12
C ALA A 67 0.87 1.65 7.34
N GLU A 68 1.72 2.66 7.49
CA GLU A 68 1.62 3.65 8.56
C GLU A 68 0.49 4.67 8.32
N HIS A 69 0.17 4.95 7.06
CA HIS A 69 -0.71 6.08 6.69
C HIS A 69 -2.08 5.67 6.10
N THR A 70 -2.39 4.36 6.06
CA THR A 70 -3.72 3.87 5.67
C THR A 70 -4.49 3.30 6.86
N ASP A 71 -5.77 3.61 6.96
CA ASP A 71 -6.66 3.05 7.99
C ASP A 71 -7.51 1.88 7.46
N SER A 72 -7.19 1.35 6.28
CA SER A 72 -7.95 0.28 5.65
C SER A 72 -7.36 -1.09 5.97
N PRO A 73 -8.06 -1.96 6.73
CA PRO A 73 -7.58 -3.32 7.00
C PRO A 73 -7.41 -4.15 5.73
N HIS A 74 -8.22 -3.86 4.69
CA HIS A 74 -8.06 -4.48 3.38
C HIS A 74 -6.73 -4.08 2.72
N ALA A 75 -6.37 -2.78 2.71
CA ALA A 75 -5.10 -2.33 2.16
C ALA A 75 -3.91 -2.91 2.94
N LEU A 76 -3.99 -2.91 4.27
CA LEU A 76 -2.96 -3.51 5.13
C LEU A 76 -2.81 -5.02 4.87
N GLY A 77 -3.91 -5.73 4.62
CA GLY A 77 -3.86 -7.13 4.20
C GLY A 77 -3.13 -7.33 2.87
N ARG A 78 -3.35 -6.44 1.89
CA ARG A 78 -2.61 -6.47 0.62
C ARG A 78 -1.12 -6.23 0.82
N ILE A 79 -0.75 -5.27 1.68
CA ILE A 79 0.66 -5.01 2.02
C ILE A 79 1.28 -6.23 2.71
N ALA A 80 0.62 -6.82 3.69
CA ALA A 80 1.13 -7.98 4.43
C ALA A 80 1.40 -9.19 3.51
N GLY A 81 0.53 -9.39 2.51
CA GLY A 81 0.70 -10.43 1.49
C GLY A 81 1.71 -10.10 0.40
N HIS A 82 2.19 -8.85 0.31
CA HIS A 82 3.09 -8.43 -0.76
C HIS A 82 4.51 -8.99 -0.56
N PRO A 83 5.13 -9.60 -1.58
CA PRO A 83 6.46 -10.21 -1.45
C PRO A 83 7.56 -9.20 -1.08
N THR A 84 7.43 -7.95 -1.53
CA THR A 84 8.38 -6.86 -1.21
C THR A 84 8.22 -6.28 0.20
N ALA A 85 7.10 -6.51 0.89
CA ALA A 85 6.92 -5.94 2.23
C ALA A 85 8.00 -6.47 3.17
N SER A 86 8.56 -5.65 4.05
CA SER A 86 9.59 -6.09 4.99
C SER A 86 8.98 -6.81 6.20
N THR A 87 9.77 -7.61 6.93
CA THR A 87 9.30 -8.17 8.22
C THR A 87 8.98 -7.09 9.24
N GLY A 88 9.69 -5.96 9.22
CA GLY A 88 9.40 -4.79 10.04
C GLY A 88 8.00 -4.22 9.76
N THR A 89 7.67 -4.03 8.49
CA THR A 89 6.33 -3.59 8.06
C THR A 89 5.23 -4.52 8.55
N LEU A 90 5.44 -5.85 8.45
CA LEU A 90 4.47 -6.82 8.96
C LEU A 90 4.30 -6.73 10.48
N LYS A 91 5.37 -6.50 11.25
CA LYS A 91 5.26 -6.30 12.71
C LYS A 91 4.44 -5.06 13.06
N VAL A 92 4.64 -3.95 12.35
CA VAL A 92 3.82 -2.74 12.50
C VAL A 92 2.34 -3.03 12.25
N ILE A 93 2.01 -3.76 11.18
CA ILE A 93 0.62 -4.11 10.86
C ILE A 93 0.03 -5.05 11.93
N ARG A 94 0.81 -6.03 12.41
CA ARG A 94 0.40 -6.94 13.49
C ARG A 94 0.05 -6.16 14.75
N ASP A 95 0.97 -5.32 15.22
CA ASP A 95 0.82 -4.58 16.49
C ASP A 95 -0.37 -3.65 16.44
N ARG A 96 -0.59 -3.00 15.29
CA ARG A 96 -1.76 -2.18 15.05
C ARG A 96 -3.06 -2.99 15.07
N ALA A 97 -3.11 -4.11 14.36
CA ALA A 97 -4.31 -4.94 14.26
C ALA A 97 -4.68 -5.62 15.58
N ALA A 98 -3.72 -5.84 16.49
CA ALA A 98 -3.95 -6.42 17.81
C ALA A 98 -4.71 -5.48 18.77
N GLY A 99 -4.65 -4.16 18.54
CA GLY A 99 -5.30 -3.15 19.39
C GLY A 99 -6.76 -2.86 19.06
N GLU A 100 -7.32 -3.50 18.05
CA GLU A 100 -8.61 -3.13 17.45
C GLU A 100 -9.67 -4.22 17.67
N GLU A 101 -10.87 -3.83 18.09
CA GLU A 101 -11.95 -4.77 18.45
C GLU A 101 -12.79 -5.26 17.26
N TRP A 102 -12.75 -4.55 16.12
CA TRP A 102 -13.57 -4.91 14.96
C TRP A 102 -13.04 -6.18 14.27
N GLU A 103 -13.97 -7.07 13.87
CA GLU A 103 -13.68 -8.41 13.34
C GLU A 103 -12.71 -8.41 12.14
N GLY A 104 -12.76 -7.40 11.26
CA GLY A 104 -11.84 -7.30 10.14
C GLY A 104 -10.39 -7.06 10.55
N TRP A 105 -10.14 -6.40 11.69
CA TRP A 105 -8.80 -6.27 12.26
C TRP A 105 -8.31 -7.58 12.88
N ALA A 106 -9.19 -8.35 13.54
CA ALA A 106 -8.84 -9.67 14.06
C ALA A 106 -8.42 -10.64 12.94
N HIS A 107 -9.13 -10.62 11.79
CA HIS A 107 -8.74 -11.38 10.60
C HIS A 107 -7.39 -10.93 10.03
N LEU A 108 -7.18 -9.62 9.93
CA LEU A 108 -5.90 -9.06 9.50
C LEU A 108 -4.75 -9.49 10.43
N HIS A 109 -4.94 -9.37 11.74
CA HIS A 109 -3.95 -9.77 12.74
C HIS A 109 -3.53 -11.24 12.54
N ARG A 110 -4.50 -12.15 12.45
CA ARG A 110 -4.23 -13.57 12.18
C ARG A 110 -3.51 -13.79 10.86
N TYR A 111 -3.93 -13.09 9.80
CA TYR A 111 -3.29 -13.19 8.49
C TYR A 111 -1.82 -12.76 8.53
N VAL A 112 -1.51 -11.65 9.23
CA VAL A 112 -0.16 -11.12 9.36
C VAL A 112 0.75 -12.07 10.14
N LEU A 113 0.24 -12.71 11.21
CA LEU A 113 0.99 -13.74 11.94
C LEU A 113 1.39 -14.91 11.01
N ILE A 114 0.50 -15.34 10.12
CA ILE A 114 0.82 -16.38 9.12
C ILE A 114 1.91 -15.87 8.16
N MET A 115 1.84 -14.62 7.70
CA MET A 115 2.84 -14.07 6.79
C MET A 115 4.22 -13.91 7.45
N LEU A 116 4.27 -13.52 8.73
CA LEU A 116 5.50 -13.48 9.52
C LEU A 116 6.10 -14.87 9.67
N SER A 117 5.28 -15.86 10.02
CA SER A 117 5.72 -17.26 10.14
C SER A 117 6.28 -17.80 8.81
N LYS A 118 5.62 -17.51 7.68
CA LYS A 118 6.13 -17.87 6.33
C LYS A 118 7.50 -17.26 6.01
N ARG A 119 7.87 -16.17 6.69
CA ARG A 119 9.16 -15.48 6.55
C ARG A 119 10.18 -15.92 7.61
N GLY A 120 9.91 -17.01 8.33
CA GLY A 120 10.78 -17.51 9.39
C GLY A 120 10.75 -16.66 10.67
N VAL A 121 9.82 -15.71 10.78
CA VAL A 121 9.60 -14.93 12.00
C VAL A 121 8.54 -15.65 12.82
N THR A 122 8.97 -16.52 13.70
CA THR A 122 8.15 -16.97 14.82
C THR A 122 8.45 -16.01 15.96
N ASP A 123 7.54 -15.09 16.28
CA ASP A 123 7.64 -14.45 17.59
C ASP A 123 7.49 -15.59 18.61
N GLY A 124 8.56 -15.86 19.33
CA GLY A 124 8.57 -16.89 20.36
C GLY A 124 7.71 -16.44 21.53
N ALA A 125 6.76 -17.31 21.89
CA ALA A 125 5.98 -17.38 23.13
C ALA A 125 5.15 -16.16 23.53
#